data_AF-A0A969EBG9-F1
#
_entry.id   AF-A0A969EBG9-F1
#
_cell.length_a   1.000
_cell.length_b   1.000
_cell.length_c   1.000
_cell.angle_alpha   90.00
_cell.angle_beta   90.00
_cell.angle_gamma   90.00
#
_symmetry.space_group_name_H-M   'P 1'
#
loop_
_entity.id
_entity.type
_entity.pdbx_description
1 polymer ?
#
loop_
_entity_poly.entity_id
_entity_poly.type
_entity_poly.pdbx_seq_one_letter_code
_entity_poly.pdbx_strand_id
1 'polypeptide(L)'
;MLPTITDTALNALNASASRIQAELLERTGEWYEVPDLNDVLARWLEGAIESLCEDACELCVTGDRTYASFNRSGFEALLQRVPSVNVWEQRAEAFQQAQDQMAIALDRVA
;
A
#
# COMPACT_ATOMS: atom_id res chain seq x y z
N MET A 1 -8.14 -3.33 -11.42
CA MET A 1 -7.78 -2.08 -12.10
C MET A 1 -7.13 -1.18 -11.09
N LEU A 2 -6.00 -0.56 -11.42
CA LEU A 2 -5.43 0.50 -10.59
C LEU A 2 -6.39 1.69 -10.61
N PRO A 3 -6.57 2.42 -9.49
CA PRO A 3 -7.36 3.64 -9.51
C PRO A 3 -6.73 4.64 -10.48
N THR A 4 -7.54 5.25 -11.33
CA THR A 4 -7.13 6.39 -12.14
C THR A 4 -6.84 7.58 -11.23
N ILE A 5 -5.89 8.44 -11.65
CA ILE A 5 -5.62 9.71 -10.97
C ILE A 5 -6.93 10.50 -10.90
N THR A 6 -7.33 10.90 -9.70
CA THR A 6 -8.57 11.63 -9.49
C THR A 6 -8.38 13.11 -9.82
N ASP A 7 -9.45 13.79 -10.23
CA ASP A 7 -9.44 15.24 -10.42
C ASP A 7 -9.02 15.97 -9.13
N THR A 8 -9.32 15.39 -7.96
CA THR A 8 -8.87 15.89 -6.67
C THR A 8 -7.34 15.88 -6.54
N ALA A 9 -6.67 14.82 -7.00
CA ALA A 9 -5.21 14.72 -6.95
C ALA A 9 -4.55 15.71 -7.92
N LEU A 10 -5.11 15.86 -9.13
CA LEU A 10 -4.63 16.84 -10.11
C LEU A 10 -4.78 18.29 -9.61
N ASN A 11 -5.91 18.61 -9.00
CA ASN A 11 -6.13 19.93 -8.39
C ASN A 11 -5.17 20.21 -7.23
N ALA A 12 -4.88 19.19 -6.40
CA ALA A 12 -3.92 19.32 -5.31
C ALA A 12 -2.49 19.55 -5.80
N LEU A 13 -2.08 18.87 -6.88
CA LEU A 13 -0.80 19.09 -7.54
C LEU A 13 -0.66 20.53 -8.04
N ASN A 14 -1.64 21.01 -8.80
CA ASN A 14 -1.60 22.35 -9.37
C ASN A 14 -1.59 23.46 -8.29
N ALA A 15 -2.39 23.27 -7.23
CA ALA A 15 -2.38 24.16 -6.08
C ALA A 15 -1.01 24.16 -5.35
N SER A 16 -0.35 23.00 -5.27
CA SER A 16 0.98 22.87 -4.66
C SER A 16 2.05 23.55 -5.51
N ALA A 17 2.05 23.36 -6.83
CA ALA A 17 2.97 24.04 -7.74
C ALA A 17 2.87 25.58 -7.65
N SER A 18 1.63 26.10 -7.58
CA SER A 18 1.39 27.54 -7.43
C SER A 18 1.94 28.08 -6.10
N ARG A 19 1.79 27.31 -5.00
CA ARG A 19 2.34 27.67 -3.69
C ARG A 19 3.87 27.62 -3.67
N ILE A 20 4.46 26.61 -4.30
CA ILE A 20 5.93 26.47 -4.41
C ILE A 20 6.51 27.63 -5.21
N GLN A 21 5.89 28.00 -6.33
CA GLN A 21 6.31 29.15 -7.14
C GLN A 21 6.35 30.43 -6.30
N ALA A 22 5.27 30.73 -5.57
CA ALA A 22 5.19 31.91 -4.72
C ALA A 22 6.28 31.93 -3.64
N GLU A 23 6.51 30.78 -2.98
CA GLU A 23 7.52 30.65 -1.93
C GLU A 23 8.95 30.78 -2.47
N LEU A 24 9.25 30.21 -3.64
CA LEU A 24 10.55 30.33 -4.29
C LEU A 24 10.81 31.78 -4.72
N LEU A 25 9.81 32.45 -5.27
CA LEU A 25 9.94 33.86 -5.62
C LEU A 25 10.22 34.72 -4.38
N GLU A 26 9.54 34.45 -3.26
CA GLU A 26 9.75 35.19 -2.01
C GLU A 26 11.13 34.92 -1.38
N ARG A 27 11.59 33.67 -1.39
CA ARG A 27 12.81 33.26 -0.66
C ARG A 27 14.09 33.37 -1.47
N THR A 28 14.05 33.04 -2.76
CA THR A 28 15.23 32.99 -3.64
C THR A 28 15.16 34.00 -4.79
N GLY A 29 13.99 34.61 -5.03
CA GLY A 29 13.79 35.51 -6.16
C GLY A 29 13.67 34.78 -7.50
N GLU A 30 13.58 33.45 -7.47
CA GLU A 30 13.52 32.62 -8.67
C GLU A 30 12.07 32.42 -9.12
N TRP A 31 11.83 32.60 -10.42
CA TRP A 31 10.54 32.34 -11.04
C TRP A 31 10.61 31.07 -11.88
N TYR A 32 9.68 30.15 -11.63
CA TYR A 32 9.50 28.91 -12.37
C TYR A 32 8.09 28.86 -12.91
N GLU A 33 7.90 28.35 -14.12
CA GLU A 33 6.56 28.18 -14.68
C GLU A 33 5.83 27.03 -13.96
N VAL A 34 4.52 27.20 -13.73
CA VAL A 34 3.69 26.20 -13.03
C VAL A 34 3.71 24.83 -13.72
N PRO A 35 3.67 24.72 -15.07
CA PRO A 35 3.83 23.43 -15.76
C PRO A 35 5.15 22.72 -15.42
N ASP A 36 6.27 23.44 -15.37
CA ASP A 36 7.58 22.85 -15.06
C ASP A 36 7.63 22.34 -13.61
N LEU A 37 7.06 23.10 -12.67
CA LEU A 37 6.95 22.68 -11.28
C LEU A 37 6.03 21.45 -11.14
N ASN A 38 4.94 21.40 -11.89
CA ASN A 38 4.06 20.24 -11.93
C ASN A 38 4.80 18.99 -12.46
N ASP A 39 5.60 19.12 -13.50
CA ASP A 39 6.41 18.02 -14.05
C ASP A 39 7.43 17.50 -13.04
N VAL A 40 8.11 18.41 -12.32
CA VAL A 40 9.06 18.04 -11.25
C VAL A 40 8.34 17.33 -10.11
N LEU A 41 7.20 17.86 -9.66
CA LEU A 41 6.39 17.25 -8.60
C LEU A 41 5.88 15.87 -9.01
N ALA A 42 5.43 15.71 -10.26
CA ALA A 42 4.94 14.43 -10.77
C ALA A 42 6.04 13.35 -10.72
N ARG A 43 7.24 13.67 -11.23
CA ARG A 43 8.38 12.74 -11.18
C ARG A 43 8.84 12.42 -9.76
N TRP A 44 8.84 13.42 -8.89
CA TRP A 44 9.17 13.23 -7.47
C TRP A 44 8.15 12.31 -6.78
N LEU A 45 6.86 12.49 -7.06
CA LEU A 45 5.80 11.62 -6.53
C LEU A 45 5.88 10.20 -7.08
N GLU A 46 6.20 10.02 -8.37
CA GLU A 46 6.42 8.68 -8.94
C GLU A 46 7.53 7.94 -8.16
N GLY A 47 8.70 8.56 -8.00
CA GLY A 47 9.79 7.95 -7.23
C GLY A 47 9.44 7.69 -5.76
N ALA A 48 8.64 8.57 -5.15
CA ALA A 48 8.15 8.35 -3.80
C ALA A 48 7.19 7.15 -3.73
N ILE A 49 6.30 6.98 -4.72
CA ILE A 49 5.39 5.83 -4.80
C ILE A 49 6.17 4.53 -4.99
N GLU A 50 7.21 4.52 -5.84
CA GLU A 50 8.08 3.36 -6.05
C GLU A 50 8.73 2.93 -4.73
N SER A 51 9.36 3.88 -4.03
CA SER A 51 9.98 3.60 -2.71
C SER A 51 8.96 3.12 -1.68
N LEU A 52 7.74 3.70 -1.65
CA LEU A 52 6.69 3.24 -0.74
C LEU A 52 6.19 1.83 -1.07
N CYS A 53 6.21 1.44 -2.35
CA CYS A 53 5.84 0.09 -2.75
C CYS A 53 6.91 -0.92 -2.32
N GLU A 54 8.19 -0.57 -2.40
CA GLU A 54 9.29 -1.38 -1.88
C GLU A 54 9.18 -1.57 -0.37
N ASP A 55 8.97 -0.49 0.39
CA ASP A 55 8.76 -0.54 1.84
C ASP A 55 7.55 -1.40 2.23
N ALA A 56 6.43 -1.24 1.52
CA ALA A 56 5.22 -2.02 1.77
C ALA A 56 5.43 -3.52 1.46
N CYS A 57 6.19 -3.83 0.41
CA CYS A 57 6.57 -5.20 0.08
C CYS A 57 7.43 -5.81 1.18
N GLU A 58 8.48 -5.10 1.61
CA GLU A 58 9.35 -5.56 2.68
C GLU A 58 8.59 -5.79 4.00
N LEU A 59 7.69 -4.86 4.37
CA LEU A 59 6.81 -5.01 5.52
C LEU A 59 5.95 -6.28 5.43
N CYS A 60 5.38 -6.57 4.26
CA CYS A 60 4.53 -7.74 4.06
C CYS A 60 5.30 -9.06 4.07
N VAL A 61 6.55 -9.06 3.59
CA VAL A 61 7.39 -10.27 3.51
C VAL A 61 8.06 -10.59 4.84
N THR A 62 8.67 -9.58 5.46
CA THR A 62 9.49 -9.78 6.67
C THR A 62 8.65 -9.68 7.94
N GLY A 63 7.52 -8.97 7.89
CA GLY A 63 6.79 -8.53 9.08
C GLY A 63 7.57 -7.51 9.92
N ASP A 64 8.76 -7.09 9.47
CA ASP A 64 9.60 -6.12 10.16
C ASP A 64 8.99 -4.72 10.00
N ARG A 65 8.98 -4.04 11.14
CA ARG A 65 8.24 -2.81 11.41
C ARG A 65 9.16 -1.60 11.46
N THR A 66 10.46 -1.81 11.29
CA THR A 66 11.49 -0.84 11.68
C THR A 66 11.68 0.27 10.66
N TYR A 67 11.39 0.03 9.37
CA TYR A 67 11.72 0.94 8.27
C TYR A 67 10.52 1.60 7.56
N ALA A 68 9.31 1.04 7.66
CA ALA A 68 8.11 1.61 7.03
C ALA A 68 7.54 2.80 7.84
N SER A 69 7.83 4.03 7.42
CA SER A 69 7.51 5.26 8.18
C SER A 69 6.25 6.03 7.71
N PHE A 70 5.86 5.94 6.44
CA PHE A 70 4.77 6.75 5.88
C PHE A 70 3.41 6.02 5.83
N ASN A 71 2.35 6.67 6.34
CA ASN A 71 0.93 6.23 6.28
C ASN A 71 0.65 4.74 6.58
N ARG A 72 1.49 4.15 7.43
CA ARG A 72 1.48 2.72 7.75
C ARG A 72 0.16 2.23 8.35
N SER A 73 -0.41 2.97 9.30
CA SER A 73 -1.69 2.61 9.91
C SER A 73 -2.83 2.60 8.89
N GLY A 74 -2.78 3.49 7.90
CA GLY A 74 -3.69 3.48 6.76
C GLY A 74 -3.51 2.24 5.89
N PHE A 75 -2.26 1.87 5.58
CA PHE A 75 -1.96 0.65 4.83
C PHE A 75 -2.43 -0.62 5.54
N GLU A 76 -2.09 -0.81 6.83
CA GLU A 76 -2.52 -1.97 7.62
C GLU A 76 -4.05 -2.05 7.72
N ALA A 77 -4.74 -0.92 7.94
CA ALA A 77 -6.20 -0.88 8.00
C ALA A 77 -6.85 -1.24 6.65
N LEU A 78 -6.21 -0.89 5.52
CA LEU A 78 -6.67 -1.30 4.20
C LEU A 78 -6.38 -2.78 3.93
N LEU A 79 -5.21 -3.27 4.33
CA LEU A 79 -4.82 -4.67 4.18
C LEU A 79 -5.76 -5.60 4.97
N GLN A 80 -6.15 -5.23 6.19
CA GLN A 80 -7.11 -5.97 7.01
C GLN A 80 -8.51 -6.05 6.38
N ARG A 81 -8.87 -5.15 5.47
CA ARG A 81 -10.15 -5.19 4.74
C ARG A 81 -10.12 -6.14 3.55
N VAL A 82 -8.93 -6.58 3.13
CA VAL A 82 -8.77 -7.54 2.04
C VAL A 82 -8.93 -8.95 2.63
N PRO A 83 -9.85 -9.79 2.11
CA PRO A 83 -9.97 -11.16 2.56
C PRO A 83 -8.64 -11.90 2.31
N SER A 84 -8.10 -12.51 3.35
CA SER A 84 -6.90 -13.34 3.27
C SER A 84 -7.25 -14.80 3.55
N VAL A 85 -6.50 -15.71 2.94
CA VAL A 85 -6.65 -17.15 3.15
C VAL A 85 -5.38 -17.68 3.79
N ASN A 86 -5.51 -18.20 5.00
CA ASN A 86 -4.42 -18.93 5.63
C ASN A 86 -4.43 -20.39 5.15
N VAL A 87 -3.60 -20.66 4.14
CA VAL A 87 -3.51 -21.98 3.48
C VAL A 87 -3.05 -23.07 4.46
N TRP A 88 -2.32 -22.71 5.52
CA TRP A 88 -1.84 -23.66 6.53
C TRP A 88 -2.94 -24.06 7.50
N GLU A 89 -3.78 -23.11 7.94
CA GLU A 89 -4.96 -23.40 8.76
C GLU A 89 -5.97 -24.25 8.00
N GLN A 90 -6.25 -23.92 6.73
CA GLN A 90 -7.15 -24.74 5.90
C GLN A 90 -6.64 -26.18 5.71
N ARG A 91 -5.32 -26.36 5.55
CA ARG A 91 -4.73 -27.70 5.47
C ARG A 91 -4.80 -28.45 6.79
N ALA A 92 -4.59 -27.77 7.92
CA ALA A 92 -4.69 -28.37 9.24
C ALA A 92 -6.13 -28.81 9.54
N GLU A 93 -7.13 -27.97 9.23
CA GLU A 93 -8.55 -28.28 9.38
C GLU A 93 -8.97 -29.44 8.48
N ALA A 94 -8.53 -29.47 7.22
CA ALA A 94 -8.83 -30.57 6.31
C ALA A 94 -8.21 -31.90 6.77
N PHE A 95 -7.00 -31.85 7.32
CA PHE A 95 -6.34 -33.04 7.88
C PHE A 95 -7.05 -33.54 9.14
N GLN A 96 -7.45 -32.63 10.03
CA GLN A 96 -8.21 -32.97 11.24
C GLN A 96 -9.57 -33.60 10.90
N GLN A 97 -10.31 -33.02 9.95
CA GLN A 97 -11.57 -33.59 9.47
C GLN A 97 -11.42 -34.97 8.86
N ALA A 98 -10.32 -35.23 8.12
CA ALA A 98 -10.04 -36.54 7.57
C ALA A 98 -9.77 -37.59 8.67
N GLN A 99 -9.06 -37.21 9.74
CA GLN A 99 -8.84 -38.09 10.89
C GLN A 99 -10.13 -38.40 11.63
N ASP A 100 -10.98 -37.40 11.87
CA ASP A 100 -12.26 -37.57 12.57
C ASP A 100 -13.22 -38.47 11.76
N GLN A 101 -13.28 -38.30 10.44
CA GLN A 101 -14.08 -39.15 9.56
C GLN A 101 -13.58 -40.61 9.56
N MET A 102 -12.27 -40.81 9.59
CA MET A 102 -11.67 -42.15 9.62
C MET A 102 -11.91 -42.83 10.97
N ALA A 103 -11.85 -42.10 12.08
CA ALA A 103 -12.20 -42.62 13.40
C ALA A 103 -13.67 -43.06 13.49
N ILE A 104 -14.60 -42.25 12.96
CA ILE A 104 -16.03 -42.59 12.90
C ILE A 104 -16.28 -43.81 12.00
N ALA A 105 -15.56 -43.93 10.89
CA ALA A 105 -15.70 -45.09 10.00
C ALA A 105 -15.22 -46.39 10.65
N LEU A 106 -14.13 -46.34 11.41
CA LEU A 106 -13.60 -47.50 12.15
C LEU A 106 -14.53 -47.93 13.28
N ASP A 107 -15.10 -46.98 14.03
CA ASP A 107 -16.06 -47.25 15.12
C ASP A 107 -17.38 -47.85 14.63
N ARG A 108 -17.77 -47.60 13.36
CA ARG A 108 -18.95 -48.21 12.74
C ARG A 108 -18.74 -49.61 12.17
N VAL A 109 -17.48 -50.04 12.02
CA VAL A 109 -17.11 -51.33 11.44
C VAL A 109 -16.69 -52.34 12.53
N ALA A 110 -16.39 -51.86 13.75
CA ALA A 110 -16.17 -52.67 14.95
C ALA A 110 -17.49 -53.13 15.59
#